data_AF-V7FGU5-F1
#
_entry.id   AF-V7FGU5-F1
#
_cell.length_a   1.000
_cell.length_b   1.000
_cell.length_c   1.000
_cell.angle_alpha   90.00
_cell.angle_beta   90.00
_cell.angle_gamma   90.00
#
_symmetry.space_group_name_H-M   'P 1'
#
loop_
_entity.id
_entity.type
_entity.pdbx_description
1 polymer ?
#
loop_
_entity_poly.entity_id
_entity_poly.type
_entity_poly.pdbx_seq_one_letter_code
_entity_poly.pdbx_strand_id
1 'polypeptide(L)'
;MAILLSEPGKDFTGGEFVLTEQRPRMQSRAEVVPLRQGDAVAFAVHNRPVQGSKGNYRVNLRHGVSRLRSGMRHTVGIIFHDAK
;
A
#
# COMPACT_ATOMS: atom_id res chain seq x y z
N MET A 1 7.01 -5.22 -0.19
CA MET A 1 5.89 -6.16 -0.38
C MET A 1 5.32 -6.52 0.99
N ALA A 2 4.02 -6.78 1.04
CA ALA A 2 3.33 -7.28 2.23
C ALA A 2 2.45 -8.46 1.86
N ILE A 3 2.33 -9.43 2.77
CA ILE A 3 1.45 -10.61 2.64
C ILE A 3 0.52 -10.62 3.85
N LEU A 4 -0.79 -10.66 3.62
CA LEU A 4 -1.78 -10.67 4.69
C LEU A 4 -1.95 -12.10 5.24
N LEU A 5 -1.78 -12.28 6.55
CA LEU A 5 -1.87 -13.59 7.21
C LEU A 5 -3.19 -13.80 7.97
N SER A 6 -4.00 -12.76 8.13
CA SER A 6 -5.28 -12.79 8.85
C SER A 6 -6.44 -12.56 7.88
N GLU A 7 -7.58 -13.19 8.10
CA GLU A 7 -8.76 -13.07 7.23
C GLU A 7 -9.61 -11.84 7.61
N PRO A 8 -9.78 -10.85 6.72
CA PRO A 8 -10.66 -9.70 6.99
C PRO A 8 -12.11 -10.13 7.25
N GLY A 9 -12.78 -9.46 8.18
CA GLY A 9 -14.15 -9.77 8.58
C GLY A 9 -14.29 -10.96 9.53
N LYS A 10 -13.25 -11.80 9.67
CA LYS A 10 -13.19 -12.90 10.64
C LYS A 10 -12.20 -12.60 11.78
N ASP A 11 -10.94 -12.32 11.42
CA ASP A 11 -9.86 -12.09 12.39
C ASP A 11 -9.72 -10.62 12.79
N PHE A 12 -10.14 -9.69 11.90
CA PHE A 12 -10.13 -8.25 12.14
C PHE A 12 -11.15 -7.48 11.29
N THR A 13 -11.49 -6.25 11.70
CA THR A 13 -12.24 -5.28 10.88
C THR A 13 -11.51 -3.94 10.77
N GLY A 14 -11.77 -3.17 9.70
CA GLY A 14 -10.90 -2.06 9.31
C GLY A 14 -9.56 -2.61 8.80
N GLY A 15 -8.44 -1.92 9.09
CA GLY A 15 -7.10 -2.44 8.81
C GLY A 15 -6.80 -2.64 7.33
N GLU A 16 -7.46 -1.90 6.44
CA GLU A 16 -7.24 -2.01 5.02
C GLU A 16 -5.83 -1.53 4.65
N PHE A 17 -5.21 -2.18 3.67
CA PHE A 17 -3.95 -1.69 3.11
C PHE A 17 -4.22 -0.52 2.17
N VAL A 18 -3.64 0.64 2.46
CA VAL A 18 -3.91 1.90 1.76
C VAL A 18 -2.64 2.41 1.11
N LEU A 19 -2.74 2.75 -0.18
CA LEU A 19 -1.77 3.54 -0.91
C LEU A 19 -2.28 4.97 -1.02
N THR A 20 -1.40 5.96 -0.82
CA THR A 20 -1.71 7.36 -1.08
C THR A 20 -0.69 7.95 -2.03
N GLU A 21 -1.17 8.37 -3.20
CA GLU A 21 -0.37 8.98 -4.24
C GLU A 21 -0.50 10.51 -4.16
N GLN A 22 0.63 11.19 -4.01
CA GLN A 22 0.67 12.64 -4.09
C GLN A 22 0.52 13.08 -5.55
N ARG A 23 -0.45 13.94 -5.82
CA ARG A 23 -0.67 14.51 -7.15
C ARG A 23 -0.26 15.98 -7.14
N PRO A 24 0.68 16.42 -7.99
CA PRO A 24 1.12 17.81 -7.99
C PRO A 24 -0.04 18.78 -8.18
N ARG A 25 -0.14 19.80 -7.29
CA ARG A 25 -1.20 20.82 -7.29
C ARG A 25 -2.63 20.27 -7.12
N MET A 26 -2.77 19.03 -6.68
CA MET A 26 -4.04 18.34 -6.51
C MET A 26 -4.07 17.64 -5.15
N GLN A 27 -5.26 17.30 -4.66
CA GLN A 27 -5.38 16.46 -3.47
C GLN A 27 -4.80 15.07 -3.73
N SER A 28 -4.10 14.51 -2.74
CA SER A 28 -3.62 13.13 -2.76
C SER A 28 -4.76 12.16 -3.04
N ARG A 29 -4.48 11.12 -3.83
CA ARG A 29 -5.43 10.06 -4.13
C ARG A 29 -5.15 8.87 -3.25
N ALA A 30 -6.15 8.43 -2.50
CA ALA A 30 -6.09 7.16 -1.77
C ALA A 30 -6.58 6.02 -2.66
N GLU A 31 -5.94 4.87 -2.54
CA GLU A 31 -6.33 3.61 -3.16
C GLU A 31 -6.24 2.51 -2.10
N VAL A 32 -7.30 1.71 -2.01
CA VAL A 32 -7.39 0.60 -1.04
C VAL A 32 -7.15 -0.70 -1.80
N VAL A 33 -6.22 -1.51 -1.30
CA VAL A 33 -5.95 -2.84 -1.86
C VAL A 33 -6.71 -3.89 -1.01
N PRO A 34 -7.76 -4.53 -1.56
CA PRO A 34 -8.64 -5.41 -0.79
C PRO A 34 -8.05 -6.81 -0.64
N LEU A 35 -6.97 -6.93 0.12
CA LEU A 35 -6.29 -8.20 0.38
C LEU A 35 -7.17 -9.14 1.22
N ARG A 36 -7.19 -10.43 0.85
CA ARG A 36 -7.65 -11.55 1.68
C ARG A 36 -6.48 -12.28 2.32
N GLN A 37 -6.76 -13.21 3.23
CA GLN A 37 -5.71 -14.06 3.80
C GLN A 37 -4.96 -14.80 2.68
N GLY A 38 -3.63 -14.71 2.71
CA GLY A 38 -2.73 -15.29 1.72
C GLY A 38 -2.40 -14.35 0.54
N ASP A 39 -3.16 -13.28 0.32
CA ASP A 39 -2.87 -12.34 -0.75
C ASP A 39 -1.60 -11.52 -0.46
N ALA A 40 -0.87 -11.22 -1.54
CA ALA A 40 0.35 -10.42 -1.50
C ALA A 40 0.18 -9.11 -2.30
N VAL A 41 0.77 -8.03 -1.79
CA VAL A 41 0.87 -6.73 -2.50
C VAL A 41 2.33 -6.31 -2.66
N ALA A 42 2.72 -6.09 -3.91
CA ALA A 42 3.98 -5.44 -4.27
C ALA A 42 3.72 -3.95 -4.57
N PHE A 43 4.50 -3.07 -3.95
CA PHE A 43 4.33 -1.63 -4.05
C PHE A 43 5.67 -0.91 -3.89
N ALA A 44 5.77 0.28 -4.45
CA ALA A 44 6.96 1.12 -4.30
C ALA A 44 6.97 1.79 -2.92
N VAL A 45 8.13 1.80 -2.24
CA VAL A 45 8.24 2.27 -0.85
C VAL A 45 8.25 3.79 -0.69
N HIS A 46 8.62 4.55 -1.73
CA HIS A 46 8.76 6.00 -1.65
C HIS A 46 8.20 6.76 -2.85
N ASN A 47 8.49 6.29 -4.06
CA ASN A 47 8.05 6.95 -5.28
C ASN A 47 7.74 5.93 -6.36
N ARG A 48 6.88 6.30 -7.30
CA ARG A 48 6.61 5.54 -8.51
C ARG A 48 6.75 6.44 -9.74
N PRO A 49 7.14 5.87 -10.90
CA PRO A 49 7.08 6.59 -12.16
C PRO A 49 5.62 6.79 -12.58
N VAL A 50 5.34 7.97 -13.12
CA VAL A 50 4.06 8.35 -13.75
C VAL A 50 4.35 8.96 -15.11
N GLN A 51 3.55 8.58 -16.10
CA GLN A 51 3.64 9.12 -17.46
C GLN A 51 3.17 10.58 -17.46
N GLY A 52 4.03 11.49 -17.89
CA GLY A 52 3.72 12.89 -18.17
C GLY A 52 3.85 13.23 -19.65
N SER A 53 3.50 14.46 -20.03
CA SER A 53 3.58 14.94 -21.42
C SER A 53 5.01 15.05 -21.94
N LYS A 54 6.01 15.17 -21.07
CA LYS A 54 7.45 15.26 -21.40
C LYS A 54 8.24 14.00 -21.01
N GLY A 55 7.55 12.88 -20.77
CA GLY A 55 8.15 11.64 -20.28
C GLY A 55 7.79 11.32 -18.83
N ASN A 56 8.45 10.30 -18.27
CA ASN A 56 8.18 9.83 -16.93
C ASN A 56 8.73 10.78 -15.86
N TYR A 57 7.92 11.07 -14.85
CA TYR A 57 8.35 11.78 -13.64
C TYR A 57 7.98 10.96 -12.40
N ARG A 58 8.57 11.33 -11.25
CA ARG A 58 8.35 10.63 -9.98
C ARG A 58 7.27 11.33 -9.18
N VAL A 59 6.33 10.57 -8.65
CA VAL A 59 5.39 11.04 -7.62
C VAL A 59 5.67 10.33 -6.31
N ASN A 60 5.44 11.03 -5.20
CA ASN A 60 5.54 10.42 -3.88
C ASN A 60 4.39 9.44 -3.68
N LEU A 61 4.73 8.23 -3.26
CA LEU A 61 3.79 7.20 -2.89
C LEU A 61 4.02 6.88 -1.41
N ARG A 62 2.97 6.98 -0.60
CA ARG A 62 2.98 6.48 0.78
C ARG A 62 2.08 5.26 0.85
N HIS A 63 2.40 4.37 1.77
CA HIS A 63 1.60 3.19 2.06
C HIS A 63 1.38 3.12 3.56
N GLY A 64 0.30 2.48 3.96
CA GLY A 64 -0.04 2.31 5.36
C GLY A 64 -1.17 1.32 5.54
N VAL A 65 -1.57 1.18 6.79
CA VAL A 65 -2.72 0.38 7.19
C VAL A 65 -3.69 1.32 7.88
N SER A 66 -4.97 1.24 7.52
CA SER A 66 -6.00 2.02 8.19
C SER A 66 -6.16 1.58 9.65
N ARG A 67 -6.95 2.33 10.43
CA ARG A 67 -7.26 1.96 11.81
C ARG A 67 -7.90 0.57 11.88
N LEU A 68 -7.34 -0.30 12.71
CA LEU A 68 -8.03 -1.52 13.16
C LEU A 68 -9.22 -1.12 14.03
N ARG A 69 -10.40 -1.62 13.70
CA ARG A 69 -11.64 -1.37 14.44
C ARG A 69 -11.93 -2.50 15.43
N SER A 70 -11.52 -3.73 15.11
CA SER A 70 -11.58 -4.88 16.02
C SER A 70 -10.56 -5.95 15.61
N GLY A 71 -10.26 -6.85 16.53
CA GLY A 71 -9.43 -8.03 16.27
C GLY A 71 -7.94 -7.73 16.10
N MET A 72 -7.23 -8.66 15.46
CA MET A 72 -5.78 -8.58 15.24
C MET A 72 -5.42 -8.89 13.80
N ARG A 73 -4.59 -8.04 13.19
CA ARG A 73 -4.16 -8.17 11.81
C ARG A 73 -2.68 -8.52 11.73
N HIS A 74 -2.37 -9.74 11.28
CA HIS A 74 -1.00 -10.17 11.06
C HIS A 74 -0.59 -10.00 9.60
N THR A 75 0.65 -9.60 9.38
CA THR A 75 1.23 -9.42 8.04
C THR A 75 2.72 -9.74 8.10
N VAL A 76 3.22 -10.36 7.04
CA VAL A 76 4.65 -10.47 6.80
C VAL A 76 5.05 -9.42 5.77
N GLY A 77 6.08 -8.64 6.10
CA GLY A 77 6.69 -7.68 5.20
C GLY A 77 7.98 -8.23 4.59
N ILE A 78 8.16 -8.02 3.28
CA ILE A 78 9.44 -8.26 2.59
C ILE A 78 9.89 -6.93 1.97
N ILE A 79 11.08 -6.47 2.34
CA ILE A 79 11.66 -5.23 1.83
C ILE A 79 12.71 -5.58 0.79
N PHE A 80 12.53 -5.06 -0.42
CA PHE A 80 13.50 -5.18 -1.50
C PHE A 80 14.45 -3.99 -1.45
N HIS A 81 15.73 -4.25 -1.25
CA HIS A 81 16.79 -3.26 -1.33
C HIS A 81 17.57 -3.46 -2.62
N ASP A 82 17.87 -2.37 -3.31
CA ASP A 82 18.85 -2.37 -4.40
C ASP A 82 20.24 -2.43 -3.77
N ALA A 83 20.86 -3.61 -3.82
CA ALA A 83 22.23 -3.80 -3.37
C ALA A 83 23.15 -3.54 -4.58
N LYS A 84 23.86 -2.41 -4.56
CA LYS A 84 24.98 -2.15 -5.45
C LYS A 84 26.28 -2.62 -4.83
#